data_AF-A0A7W7LZC8-F1
#
_entry.id   AF-A0A7W7LZC8-F1
#
_cell.length_a   1.000
_cell.length_b   1.000
_cell.length_c   1.000
_cell.angle_alpha   90.00
_cell.angle_beta   90.00
_cell.angle_gamma   90.00
#
_symmetry.space_group_name_H-M   'P 1'
#
loop_
_entity.id
_entity.type
_entity.pdbx_description
1 polymer ?
#
loop_
_entity_poly.entity_id
_entity_poly.type
_entity_poly.pdbx_seq_one_letter_code
_entity_poly.pdbx_strand_id
1 'polypeptide(L)' 'MGDHVHVRLSQGLSVSADGELIEHSRCRCGATFTKVFEADGGEPERRPGS' A
#
# COMPACT_ATOMS: atom_id res chain seq x y z
N MET A 1 -18.02 6.90 -25.79
CA MET A 1 -17.84 6.20 -24.51
C MET A 1 -16.36 5.86 -24.41
N GLY A 2 -15.67 6.36 -23.39
CA GLY A 2 -14.23 6.13 -23.23
C GLY A 2 -14.00 5.29 -21.99
N ASP A 3 -13.21 4.23 -22.12
CA ASP A 3 -12.78 3.43 -20.99
C ASP A 3 -12.10 4.30 -19.94
N HIS A 4 -12.55 4.14 -18.70
CA HIS A 4 -11.96 4.81 -17.56
C HIS A 4 -10.73 4.01 -17.12
N VAL A 5 -9.53 4.53 -17.34
CA VAL A 5 -8.28 3.87 -16.91
C VAL A 5 -7.97 4.22 -15.46
N HIS A 6 -7.95 3.21 -14.59
CA HIS A 6 -7.63 3.38 -13.17
C HIS A 6 -6.11 3.41 -12.96
N VAL A 7 -5.49 4.59 -13.08
CA VAL A 7 -4.08 4.77 -12.69
C VAL A 7 -4.01 4.89 -11.17
N ARG A 8 -3.43 3.88 -10.51
CA ARG A 8 -3.19 3.90 -9.06
C ARG A 8 -2.00 4.81 -8.73
N LEU A 9 -2.27 5.87 -7.98
CA LEU A 9 -1.24 6.73 -7.42
C LEU A 9 -1.12 6.41 -5.93
N SER A 10 0.06 5.99 -5.49
CA SER A 10 0.36 5.81 -4.07
C SER A 10 0.20 7.14 -3.34
N GLN A 11 -0.58 7.15 -2.27
CA GLN A 11 -0.87 8.33 -1.47
C GLN A 11 -0.14 8.33 -0.13
N GLY A 12 0.24 7.15 0.35
CA GLY A 12 0.97 7.01 1.60
C GLY A 12 0.92 5.61 2.16
N LEU A 13 1.67 5.44 3.24
CA LEU A 13 1.74 4.23 4.05
C LEU A 13 1.37 4.58 5.49
N SER A 14 0.71 3.65 6.17
CA SER A 14 0.33 3.75 7.59
C SER A 14 0.44 2.37 8.24
N VAL A 15 0.43 2.31 9.58
CA VAL A 15 0.48 1.05 10.33
C VAL A 15 -0.79 0.93 11.18
N SER A 16 -1.42 -0.25 11.20
CA SER A 16 -2.59 -0.54 12.04
C SER A 16 -2.21 -0.72 13.51
N ALA A 17 -3.21 -0.76 14.40
CA ALA A 17 -2.98 -1.06 15.82
C ALA A 17 -2.40 -2.47 16.03
N ASP A 18 -2.76 -3.40 15.15
CA ASP A 18 -2.30 -4.79 15.13
C ASP A 18 -0.93 -4.96 14.43
N GLY A 19 -0.33 -3.85 13.96
CA GLY A 19 1.00 -3.84 13.36
C GLY A 19 1.04 -4.13 11.86
N GLU A 20 -0.11 -4.14 11.18
CA GLU A 20 -0.18 -4.37 9.74
C GLU A 20 0.27 -3.13 8.96
N LEU A 21 1.00 -3.32 7.87
CA LEU A 21 1.32 -2.23 6.96
C LEU A 21 0.14 -2.00 6.03
N ILE A 22 -0.34 -0.75 5.97
CA ILE A 22 -1.47 -0.35 5.15
C ILE A 22 -1.00 0.65 4.10
N GLU A 23 -1.17 0.29 2.83
CA GLU A 23 -0.95 1.18 1.69
C GLU A 23 -2.27 1.83 1.22
N HIS A 24 -2.24 3.15 1.07
CA HIS A 24 -3.35 3.93 0.52
C HIS A 24 -3.02 4.41 -0.88
N SER A 25 -3.96 4.20 -1.81
CA SER A 25 -3.84 4.69 -3.18
C SER A 25 -5.14 5.32 -3.66
N ARG A 26 -5.03 6.32 -4.53
CA ARG A 26 -6.18 6.91 -5.23
C ARG A 26 -6.03 6.79 -6.73
N CYS A 27 -7.18 6.72 -7.40
CA CYS A 27 -7.29 7.04 -8.81
C CYS A 27 -7.59 8.53 -9.00
N ARG A 28 -7.25 9.06 -10.17
CA ARG A 28 -7.65 10.42 -10.58
C ARG A 28 -9.16 10.64 -10.62
N CYS A 29 -9.96 9.58 -10.63
CA CYS A 29 -11.41 9.65 -10.61
C CYS A 29 -12.04 9.76 -9.23
N GLY A 30 -11.22 9.74 -8.18
CA GLY A 30 -11.69 9.81 -6.80
C GLY A 30 -11.90 8.44 -6.14
N ALA A 31 -11.79 7.33 -6.86
CA ALA A 31 -11.78 6.00 -6.24
C ALA A 31 -10.54 5.83 -5.36
N THR A 32 -10.73 5.34 -4.14
CA THR A 32 -9.67 5.04 -3.17
C THR A 32 -9.54 3.54 -2.97
N PHE A 33 -8.30 3.06 -2.84
CA PHE A 33 -7.99 1.65 -2.61
C PHE A 33 -7.02 1.54 -1.44
N THR A 34 -7.27 0.55 -0.59
CA THR A 34 -6.43 0.22 0.55
C THR A 34 -5.92 -1.20 0.40
N LYS A 35 -4.62 -1.41 0.57
CA LYS A 35 -3.99 -2.73 0.59
C LYS A 35 -3.35 -2.96 1.96
N VAL A 36 -3.75 -4.03 2.63
CA VAL A 36 -3.20 -4.43 3.92
C VAL A 36 -2.18 -5.53 3.67
N PHE A 37 -1.02 -5.38 4.29
CA PHE A 37 0.05 -6.37 4.31
C PHE A 37 0.18 -6.85 5.75
N GLU A 38 -0.11 -8.14 5.95
CA GLU A 38 0.15 -8.78 7.23
C GLU A 38 1.66 -8.77 7.47
N ALA A 39 2.07 -8.18 8.58
CA ALA A 39 3.39 -8.38 9.11
C ALA A 39 3.40 -9.75 9.78
N ASP A 40 3.34 -10.83 8.98
CA ASP A 40 3.80 -12.13 9.44
C ASP A 40 5.20 -11.86 10.01
N GLY A 41 5.45 -12.20 11.28
CA GLY A 41 6.62 -11.77 12.06
C GLY A 41 7.99 -12.25 11.53
N GLY A 42 8.10 -12.52 10.22
CA GLY A 42 9.30 -12.68 9.46
C GLY A 42 10.25 -11.52 9.73
N GLU A 43 11.44 -11.90 10.18
CA GLU A 43 12.53 -11.01 10.46
C GLU A 43 12.72 -10.02 9.30
N PRO A 44 12.83 -8.70 9.55
CA PRO A 44 13.02 -7.73 8.49
C PRO A 44 14.23 -8.16 7.65
N GLU A 45 14.11 -8.17 6.32
CA GLU A 45 15.22 -8.48 5.43
C GLU A 45 16.42 -7.63 5.83
N ARG A 46 17.41 -8.26 6.47
CA ARG A 46 18.66 -7.61 6.84
C ARG A 46 19.36 -7.30 5.54
N ARG A 47 19.45 -6.00 5.21
CA ARG A 47 20.25 -5.48 4.09
C ARG A 47 21.65 -6.11 4.20
N PRO A 48 22.13 -6.87 3.19
CA PRO A 48 23.43 -7.50 3.29
C PRO A 48 24.51 -6.42 3.21
N GLY A 49 25.21 -6.21 4.33
CA GLY A 49 26.56 -5.62 4.42
C GLY A 49 26.75 -4.18 3.92
N SER A 50 27.05 -3.29 4.86
CA SER A 50 27.86 -2.08 4.61
C SER A 50 29.35 -2.43 4.69
#